data_AF-A0A382ULB1-F1
#
_entry.id   AF-A0A382ULB1-F1
#
_cell.length_a   1.000
_cell.length_b   1.000
_cell.length_c   1.000
_cell.angle_alpha   90.00
_cell.angle_beta   90.00
_cell.angle_gamma   90.00
#
_symmetry.space_group_name_H-M   'P 1'
#
loop_
_entity.id
_entity.type
_entity.pdbx_description
1 polymer ?
#
loop_
_entity_poly.entity_id
_entity_poly.type
_entity_poly.pdbx_seq_one_letter_code
_entity_poly.pdbx_strand_id
1 'polypeptide(L)'
;MNEDQKYFFDVTGYLVLEDLLTHDHCEQLVEATNRIAETPAAQLPKGVSHSTPSPNEIGVGDLTSADPIFANLIDLPPVIDILKAIINPQLRLEISYARIRRRGYAGLEMHGGGDGVDPIFSYHHFNGQIYSAHTVVAFNLTDVSEEEGGFVCIPGSHKANFSLPLDRRG
;
A
#
# COMPACT_ATOMS: atom_id res chain seq x y z
N MET A 1 -11.50 -14.09 2.33
CA MET A 1 -10.39 -14.44 3.24
C MET A 1 -10.64 -15.83 3.82
N ASN A 2 -9.72 -16.78 3.62
CA ASN A 2 -9.81 -18.12 4.23
C ASN A 2 -9.23 -18.13 5.66
N GLU A 3 -9.35 -19.25 6.39
CA GLU A 3 -8.89 -19.35 7.78
C GLU A 3 -7.37 -19.17 7.94
N ASP A 4 -6.58 -19.71 6.99
CA ASP A 4 -5.12 -19.56 7.01
C ASP A 4 -4.70 -18.10 6.83
N GLN A 5 -5.34 -17.38 5.90
CA GLN A 5 -5.12 -15.96 5.69
C GLN A 5 -5.52 -15.15 6.92
N LYS A 6 -6.65 -15.48 7.57
CA LYS A 6 -7.08 -14.81 8.81
C LYS A 6 -6.03 -14.97 9.91
N TYR A 7 -5.59 -16.20 10.15
CA TYR A 7 -4.55 -16.50 11.14
C TYR A 7 -3.25 -15.78 10.81
N PHE A 8 -2.81 -15.86 9.55
CA PHE A 8 -1.55 -15.23 9.12
C PHE A 8 -1.60 -13.71 9.26
N PHE A 9 -2.70 -13.07 8.87
CA PHE A 9 -2.87 -11.63 9.04
C PHE A 9 -2.89 -11.24 10.53
N ASP A 10 -3.58 -11.99 11.40
CA ASP A 10 -3.56 -11.70 12.85
C ASP A 10 -2.13 -11.76 13.42
N VAL A 11 -1.32 -12.73 13.04
CA VAL A 11 0.01 -12.89 13.64
C VAL A 11 1.06 -11.97 13.01
N THR A 12 0.94 -11.65 11.72
CA THR A 12 1.96 -10.88 10.98
C THR A 12 1.58 -9.44 10.69
N GLY A 13 0.29 -9.13 10.54
CA GLY A 13 -0.22 -7.81 10.16
C GLY A 13 -0.21 -7.53 8.67
N TYR A 14 0.10 -8.52 7.82
CA TYR A 14 0.08 -8.35 6.37
C TYR A 14 -0.31 -9.66 5.67
N LEU A 15 -0.64 -9.56 4.39
CA LEU A 15 -0.81 -10.68 3.47
C LEU A 15 -0.07 -10.37 2.17
N VAL A 16 0.47 -11.41 1.54
CA VAL A 16 1.00 -11.35 0.18
C VAL A 16 0.03 -12.11 -0.70
N LEU A 17 -0.44 -11.46 -1.77
CA LEU A 17 -1.29 -12.05 -2.78
C LEU A 17 -0.48 -12.16 -4.06
N GLU A 18 -0.15 -13.39 -4.44
CA GLU A 18 0.62 -13.69 -5.65
C GLU A 18 -0.31 -13.70 -6.88
N ASP A 19 0.26 -13.39 -8.04
CA ASP A 19 -0.39 -13.48 -9.36
C ASP A 19 -1.74 -12.75 -9.47
N LEU A 20 -1.91 -11.67 -8.70
CA LEU A 20 -3.15 -10.90 -8.66
C LEU A 20 -3.37 -10.08 -9.95
N LEU A 21 -2.29 -9.62 -10.57
CA LEU A 21 -2.28 -8.91 -11.84
C LEU A 21 -1.44 -9.69 -12.85
N THR A 22 -1.85 -9.68 -14.12
CA THR A 22 -1.03 -10.24 -15.21
C THR A 22 0.12 -9.32 -15.54
N HIS A 23 1.16 -9.87 -16.18
CA HIS A 23 2.30 -9.09 -16.67
C HIS A 23 1.86 -7.91 -17.55
N ASP A 24 1.00 -8.17 -18.55
CA ASP A 24 0.47 -7.13 -19.44
C ASP A 24 -0.27 -6.02 -18.69
N HIS A 25 -1.01 -6.36 -17.62
CA HIS A 25 -1.72 -5.37 -16.82
C HIS A 25 -0.75 -4.51 -16.01
N CYS A 26 0.31 -5.12 -15.46
CA CYS A 26 1.39 -4.39 -14.81
C CYS A 26 2.09 -3.44 -15.79
N GLU A 27 2.40 -3.87 -17.02
CA GLU A 27 3.01 -3.01 -18.04
C GLU A 27 2.13 -1.80 -18.37
N GLN A 28 0.81 -2.00 -18.55
CA GLN A 28 -0.13 -0.91 -18.79
C GLN A 28 -0.19 0.09 -17.63
N LEU A 29 -0.17 -0.39 -16.38
CA LEU A 29 -0.14 0.46 -15.19
C LEU A 29 1.17 1.24 -15.07
N VAL A 30 2.31 0.63 -15.43
CA VAL A 30 3.61 1.30 -15.50
C VAL A 30 3.60 2.41 -16.55
N GLU A 31 3.14 2.12 -17.78
CA GLU A 31 3.05 3.11 -18.85
C GLU A 31 2.15 4.29 -18.45
N ALA A 32 0.98 4.01 -17.89
CA ALA A 32 0.06 5.05 -17.43
C ALA A 32 0.69 5.92 -16.33
N THR A 33 1.39 5.30 -15.38
CA THR A 33 2.06 6.00 -14.27
C THR A 33 3.20 6.89 -14.78
N ASN A 34 4.03 6.39 -15.70
CA ASN A 34 5.13 7.17 -16.30
C ASN A 34 4.59 8.35 -17.11
N ARG A 35 3.55 8.15 -17.92
CA ARG A 35 2.90 9.22 -18.68
C ARG A 35 2.40 10.34 -17.76
N ILE A 36 1.82 10.01 -16.60
CA ILE A 36 1.39 11.00 -15.62
C ILE A 36 2.59 11.75 -15.03
N ALA A 37 3.66 11.03 -14.66
CA ALA A 37 4.88 11.62 -14.10
C ALA A 37 5.62 12.55 -15.08
N GLU A 38 5.47 12.33 -16.39
CA GLU A 38 6.06 13.14 -17.46
C GLU A 38 5.16 14.30 -17.93
N THR A 39 3.87 14.25 -17.60
CA THR A 39 2.90 15.28 -17.98
C THR A 39 3.11 16.53 -17.14
N PRO A 40 3.29 17.73 -17.73
CA PRO A 40 3.42 18.96 -16.95
C PRO A 40 2.21 19.16 -16.02
N ALA A 41 2.46 19.54 -14.77
CA ALA A 41 1.41 19.69 -13.75
C ALA A 41 0.19 20.55 -14.20
N ALA A 42 0.42 21.55 -15.04
CA ALA A 42 -0.65 22.41 -15.59
C ALA A 42 -1.59 21.71 -16.58
N GLN A 43 -1.21 20.53 -17.07
CA GLN A 43 -1.97 19.71 -18.03
C GLN A 43 -2.62 18.48 -17.35
N LEU A 44 -2.33 18.24 -16.07
CA LEU A 44 -2.92 17.13 -15.34
C LEU A 44 -4.42 17.37 -15.07
N PRO A 45 -5.22 16.29 -14.97
CA PRO A 45 -6.58 16.38 -14.47
C PRO A 45 -6.63 17.03 -13.08
N LYS A 46 -7.75 17.69 -12.76
CA LYS A 46 -7.95 18.32 -11.46
C LYS A 46 -7.83 17.29 -10.33
N GLY A 47 -6.98 17.56 -9.34
CA GLY A 47 -6.74 16.69 -8.19
C GLY A 47 -5.51 15.80 -8.34
N VAL A 48 -5.13 15.48 -9.58
CA VAL A 48 -3.94 14.71 -9.89
C VAL A 48 -2.71 15.59 -9.75
N SER A 49 -1.68 15.05 -9.11
CA SER A 49 -0.40 15.73 -8.96
C SER A 49 0.75 14.73 -9.00
N HIS A 50 1.94 15.22 -9.31
CA HIS A 50 3.16 14.47 -9.08
C HIS A 50 4.13 15.34 -8.26
N SER A 51 5.03 14.70 -7.52
CA SER A 51 6.08 15.41 -6.80
C SER A 51 7.02 16.11 -7.78
N THR A 52 7.77 17.10 -7.30
CA THR A 52 8.95 17.58 -8.04
C THR A 52 9.86 16.39 -8.32
N PRO A 53 10.33 16.19 -9.56
CA PRO A 53 11.20 15.07 -9.88
C PRO A 53 12.47 15.09 -9.03
N SER A 54 12.66 14.05 -8.21
CA SER A 54 13.94 13.72 -7.60
C SER A 54 14.66 12.73 -8.52
N PRO A 55 16.01 12.73 -8.56
CA PRO A 55 16.77 11.74 -9.33
C PRO A 55 16.32 10.30 -9.05
N ASN A 56 15.97 10.02 -7.78
CA ASN A 56 15.75 8.66 -7.31
C ASN A 56 14.28 8.35 -7.02
N GLU A 57 13.38 9.33 -7.09
CA GLU A 57 11.96 9.11 -6.79
C GLU A 57 11.02 10.12 -7.45
N ILE A 58 9.83 9.65 -7.84
CA ILE A 58 8.67 10.47 -8.18
C ILE A 58 7.43 9.89 -7.50
N GLY A 59 6.68 10.71 -6.78
CA GLY A 59 5.34 10.37 -6.29
C GLY A 59 4.27 10.86 -7.25
N VAL A 60 3.21 10.07 -7.47
CA VAL A 60 2.03 10.47 -8.24
C VAL A 60 0.80 10.28 -7.34
N GLY A 61 -0.05 11.28 -7.22
CA GLY A 61 -1.22 11.28 -6.33
C GLY A 61 -2.54 11.42 -7.09
N ASP A 62 -3.59 10.91 -6.46
CA ASP A 62 -4.96 10.79 -6.99
C ASP A 62 -5.03 10.03 -8.33
N LEU A 63 -4.45 8.83 -8.35
CA LEU A 63 -4.43 7.94 -9.51
C LEU A 63 -5.83 7.63 -10.05
N THR A 64 -6.80 7.57 -9.15
CA THR A 64 -8.21 7.30 -9.46
C THR A 64 -8.85 8.38 -10.34
N SER A 65 -8.37 9.62 -10.25
CA SER A 65 -8.79 10.72 -11.12
C SER A 65 -7.90 10.86 -12.36
N ALA A 66 -6.80 10.10 -12.45
CA ALA A 66 -5.81 10.22 -13.51
C ALA A 66 -6.11 9.33 -14.71
N ASP A 67 -6.47 8.06 -14.47
CA ASP A 67 -6.80 7.10 -15.54
C ASP A 67 -7.73 5.99 -15.02
N PRO A 68 -8.79 5.60 -15.76
CA PRO A 68 -9.68 4.50 -15.38
C PRO A 68 -8.99 3.17 -15.07
N ILE A 69 -7.80 2.91 -15.63
CA ILE A 69 -7.04 1.68 -15.33
C ILE A 69 -6.73 1.54 -13.83
N PHE A 70 -6.51 2.64 -13.12
CA PHE A 70 -6.28 2.63 -11.67
C PHE A 70 -7.58 2.46 -10.88
N ALA A 71 -8.69 3.00 -11.38
CA ALA A 71 -10.00 2.85 -10.74
C ALA A 71 -10.44 1.37 -10.69
N ASN A 72 -10.09 0.59 -11.71
CA ASN A 72 -10.36 -0.85 -11.77
C ASN A 72 -9.63 -1.67 -10.69
N LEU A 73 -8.64 -1.10 -10.00
CA LEU A 73 -7.95 -1.77 -8.89
C LEU A 73 -8.67 -1.58 -7.54
N ILE A 74 -9.52 -0.55 -7.41
CA ILE A 74 -10.15 -0.17 -6.14
C ILE A 74 -11.04 -1.31 -5.61
N ASP A 75 -11.82 -1.93 -6.49
CA ASP A 75 -12.82 -2.92 -6.13
C ASP A 75 -12.47 -4.35 -6.58
N LEU A 76 -11.17 -4.62 -6.81
CA LEU A 76 -10.68 -5.92 -7.24
C LEU A 76 -11.14 -7.02 -6.27
N PRO A 77 -11.94 -8.04 -6.71
CA PRO A 77 -12.71 -8.87 -5.79
C PRO A 77 -11.89 -9.60 -4.71
N PRO A 78 -10.74 -10.25 -5.01
CA PRO A 78 -9.92 -10.90 -3.99
C PRO A 78 -9.44 -9.92 -2.89
N VAL A 79 -9.17 -8.67 -3.26
CA VAL A 79 -8.71 -7.62 -2.34
C VAL A 79 -9.87 -7.10 -1.49
N ILE A 80 -10.99 -6.74 -2.13
CA ILE A 80 -12.17 -6.23 -1.43
C ILE A 80 -12.73 -7.23 -0.42
N ASP A 81 -12.74 -8.51 -0.76
CA ASP A 81 -13.22 -9.55 0.14
C ASP A 81 -12.34 -9.70 1.38
N ILE A 82 -11.03 -9.46 1.26
CA ILE A 82 -10.10 -9.40 2.39
C ILE A 82 -10.36 -8.13 3.20
N LEU A 83 -10.41 -6.97 2.56
CA LEU A 83 -10.62 -5.68 3.23
C LEU A 83 -11.94 -5.65 4.02
N LYS A 84 -13.04 -6.14 3.45
CA LYS A 84 -14.32 -6.25 4.18
C LYS A 84 -14.23 -7.16 5.39
N ALA A 85 -13.39 -8.20 5.32
CA ALA A 85 -13.20 -9.17 6.39
C ALA A 85 -12.24 -8.71 7.49
N ILE A 86 -11.44 -7.66 7.29
CA ILE A 86 -10.50 -7.15 8.31
C ILE A 86 -10.78 -5.70 8.73
N ILE A 87 -11.53 -4.92 7.96
CA ILE A 87 -11.88 -3.54 8.27
C ILE A 87 -13.34 -3.49 8.72
N ASN A 88 -14.24 -3.54 7.73
CA ASN A 88 -15.69 -3.42 7.85
C ASN A 88 -16.31 -3.60 6.45
N PRO A 89 -17.57 -4.09 6.32
CA PRO A 89 -18.26 -4.12 5.03
C PRO A 89 -18.41 -2.76 4.32
N GLN A 90 -18.48 -1.66 5.06
CA GLN A 90 -18.51 -0.29 4.55
C GLN A 90 -17.09 0.28 4.46
N LEU A 91 -16.46 0.11 3.31
CA LEU A 91 -15.12 0.58 3.03
C LEU A 91 -15.14 2.01 2.48
N ARG A 92 -14.06 2.76 2.77
CA ARG A 92 -13.78 4.07 2.16
C ARG A 92 -12.33 4.08 1.70
N LEU A 93 -12.11 4.46 0.44
CA LEU A 93 -10.77 4.80 -0.05
C LEU A 93 -10.35 6.15 0.54
N GLU A 94 -9.21 6.19 1.22
CA GLU A 94 -8.67 7.43 1.77
C GLU A 94 -7.75 8.15 0.77
N ILE A 95 -6.81 7.42 0.18
CA ILE A 95 -5.83 7.96 -0.76
C ILE A 95 -5.44 6.90 -1.80
N SER A 96 -5.17 7.34 -3.03
CA SER A 96 -4.57 6.54 -4.09
C SER A 96 -3.32 7.25 -4.62
N TYR A 97 -2.20 6.53 -4.69
CA TYR A 97 -0.93 7.10 -5.14
C TYR A 97 0.02 6.01 -5.67
N ALA A 98 0.98 6.42 -6.50
CA ALA A 98 2.10 5.60 -6.95
C ALA A 98 3.42 6.18 -6.44
N ARG A 99 4.42 5.32 -6.27
CA ARG A 99 5.81 5.71 -6.01
C ARG A 99 6.70 5.06 -7.07
N ILE A 100 7.32 5.87 -7.91
CA ILE A 100 8.33 5.45 -8.87
C ILE A 100 9.68 5.60 -8.17
N ARG A 101 10.33 4.49 -7.82
CA ARG A 101 11.65 4.48 -7.18
C ARG A 101 12.72 4.06 -8.18
N ARG A 102 13.90 4.68 -8.09
CA ARG A 102 15.05 4.37 -8.94
C ARG A 102 16.27 4.04 -8.08
N ARG A 103 17.26 3.39 -8.68
CA ARG A 103 18.53 3.04 -8.04
C ARG A 103 19.13 4.27 -7.34
N GLY A 104 19.55 4.08 -6.08
CA GLY A 104 20.06 5.15 -5.22
C GLY A 104 18.99 5.79 -4.33
N TYR A 105 17.73 5.35 -4.39
CA TYR A 105 16.72 5.72 -3.40
C TYR A 105 17.15 5.20 -2.01
N ALA A 106 17.14 6.09 -1.01
CA ALA A 106 17.65 5.78 0.33
C ALA A 106 16.70 4.91 1.17
N GLY A 107 15.47 4.68 0.71
CA GLY A 107 14.44 4.00 1.48
C GLY A 107 13.64 4.96 2.36
N LEU A 108 12.78 4.37 3.20
CA LEU A 108 11.97 5.05 4.21
C LEU A 108 12.37 4.55 5.59
N GLU A 109 12.16 5.38 6.61
CA GLU A 109 12.26 4.95 8.00
C GLU A 109 11.08 4.03 8.36
N MET A 110 11.31 3.11 9.30
CA MET A 110 10.25 2.27 9.86
C MET A 110 9.18 3.14 10.52
N HIS A 111 7.93 2.98 10.10
CA HIS A 111 6.79 3.77 10.58
C HIS A 111 5.51 2.92 10.67
N GLY A 112 4.54 3.43 11.44
CA GLY A 112 3.27 2.74 11.69
C GLY A 112 3.36 1.67 12.79
N GLY A 113 2.20 1.29 13.34
CA GLY A 113 2.10 0.34 14.45
C GLY A 113 2.59 0.90 15.80
N GLY A 114 2.52 0.07 16.84
CA GLY A 114 2.98 0.44 18.19
C GLY A 114 2.03 1.35 18.98
N ASP A 115 2.56 1.91 20.06
CA ASP A 115 1.85 2.74 21.05
C ASP A 115 1.51 4.16 20.56
N GLY A 116 1.98 4.55 19.36
CA GLY A 116 1.73 5.86 18.74
C GLY A 116 0.53 5.90 17.80
N VAL A 117 -0.17 4.77 17.58
CA VAL A 117 -1.34 4.71 16.69
C VAL A 117 -2.58 5.23 17.43
N ASP A 118 -3.37 6.08 16.78
CA ASP A 118 -4.68 6.47 17.29
C ASP A 118 -5.51 5.20 17.59
N PRO A 119 -6.07 5.03 18.80
CA PRO A 119 -6.85 3.85 19.17
C PRO A 119 -8.02 3.53 18.22
N ILE A 120 -8.51 4.52 17.47
CA ILE A 120 -9.55 4.34 16.44
C ILE A 120 -9.01 3.57 15.23
N PHE A 121 -7.71 3.72 14.92
CA PHE A 121 -7.03 3.05 13.81
C PHE A 121 -6.23 1.83 14.22
N SER A 122 -6.09 1.56 15.52
CA SER A 122 -5.33 0.40 16.00
C SER A 122 -6.02 -0.92 15.65
N TYR A 123 -5.22 -1.97 15.54
CA TYR A 123 -5.72 -3.32 15.37
C TYR A 123 -6.52 -3.77 16.59
N HIS A 124 -7.71 -4.32 16.37
CA HIS A 124 -8.52 -4.99 17.39
C HIS A 124 -9.02 -6.33 16.87
N HIS A 125 -9.21 -7.26 17.80
CA HIS A 125 -9.95 -8.48 17.53
C HIS A 125 -11.04 -8.64 18.58
N PHE A 126 -12.29 -8.77 18.13
CA PHE A 126 -13.44 -8.93 19.02
C PHE A 126 -14.47 -9.87 18.39
N ASN A 127 -14.97 -10.82 19.19
CA ASN A 127 -16.01 -11.77 18.79
C ASN A 127 -15.72 -12.54 17.47
N GLY A 128 -14.46 -12.95 17.27
CA GLY A 128 -14.04 -13.70 16.09
C GLY A 128 -13.80 -12.85 14.84
N GLN A 129 -13.79 -11.53 14.98
CA GLN A 129 -13.67 -10.57 13.88
C GLN A 129 -12.46 -9.66 14.09
N ILE A 130 -11.70 -9.44 13.01
CA ILE A 130 -10.59 -8.49 12.95
C ILE A 130 -11.12 -7.10 12.60
N TYR A 131 -10.54 -6.07 13.21
CA TYR A 131 -10.77 -4.66 12.92
C TYR A 131 -9.41 -3.94 12.79
N SER A 132 -9.03 -3.64 11.55
CA SER A 132 -7.78 -2.98 11.15
C SER A 132 -8.13 -1.75 10.31
N ALA A 133 -8.63 -0.70 10.96
CA ALA A 133 -9.39 0.37 10.30
C ALA A 133 -8.62 1.11 9.19
N HIS A 134 -7.28 1.16 9.29
CA HIS A 134 -6.42 1.73 8.25
C HIS A 134 -5.48 0.65 7.70
N THR A 135 -5.80 0.12 6.53
CA THR A 135 -5.01 -0.92 5.85
C THR A 135 -4.64 -0.45 4.46
N VAL A 136 -3.36 -0.60 4.10
CA VAL A 136 -2.82 -0.24 2.78
C VAL A 136 -2.80 -1.46 1.87
N VAL A 137 -3.22 -1.27 0.62
CA VAL A 137 -3.02 -2.25 -0.46
C VAL A 137 -1.97 -1.68 -1.40
N ALA A 138 -0.88 -2.43 -1.59
CA ALA A 138 0.21 -2.06 -2.50
C ALA A 138 0.29 -3.08 -3.64
N PHE A 139 0.24 -2.58 -4.88
CA PHE A 139 0.47 -3.38 -6.07
C PHE A 139 1.90 -3.15 -6.55
N ASN A 140 2.72 -4.20 -6.56
CA ASN A 140 4.04 -4.14 -7.18
C ASN A 140 3.88 -4.29 -8.69
N LEU A 141 4.23 -3.23 -9.43
CA LEU A 141 4.07 -3.19 -10.90
C LEU A 141 5.32 -3.63 -11.66
N THR A 142 6.45 -3.72 -10.96
CA THR A 142 7.73 -4.20 -11.48
C THR A 142 8.30 -5.21 -10.50
N ASP A 143 9.13 -6.11 -11.01
CA ASP A 143 9.90 -7.00 -10.16
C ASP A 143 10.82 -6.20 -9.23
N VAL A 144 10.94 -6.67 -7.99
CA VAL A 144 11.86 -6.12 -6.99
C VAL A 144 12.56 -7.28 -6.32
N SER A 145 13.86 -7.41 -6.57
CA SER A 145 14.70 -8.39 -5.87
C SER A 145 15.02 -7.94 -4.44
N GLU A 146 15.53 -8.86 -3.62
CA GLU A 146 15.97 -8.56 -2.25
C GLU A 146 17.03 -7.44 -2.20
N GLU A 147 17.86 -7.33 -3.25
CA GLU A 147 18.91 -6.32 -3.36
C GLU A 147 18.41 -4.94 -3.82
N GLU A 148 17.20 -4.87 -4.38
CA GLU A 148 16.65 -3.64 -4.97
C GLU A 148 15.76 -2.83 -4.01
N GLY A 149 15.44 -3.38 -2.84
CA GLY A 149 14.73 -2.67 -1.77
C GLY A 149 13.21 -2.66 -1.92
N GLY A 150 12.57 -3.78 -1.59
CA GLY A 150 11.12 -3.96 -1.55
C GLY A 150 10.44 -3.45 -0.27
N PHE A 151 9.18 -3.87 -0.09
CA PHE A 151 8.46 -3.65 1.16
C PHE A 151 9.16 -4.37 2.32
N VAL A 152 9.40 -3.65 3.41
CA VAL A 152 9.99 -4.18 4.64
C VAL A 152 9.04 -3.88 5.80
N CYS A 153 8.85 -4.86 6.67
CA CYS A 153 8.07 -4.71 7.90
C CYS A 153 8.66 -5.56 9.03
N ILE A 154 8.18 -5.32 10.26
CA ILE A 154 8.39 -6.22 11.39
C ILE A 154 7.09 -7.01 11.57
N PRO A 155 7.05 -8.32 11.26
CA PRO A 155 5.84 -9.11 11.45
C PRO A 155 5.33 -9.01 12.89
N GLY A 156 4.02 -8.75 13.02
CA GLY A 156 3.34 -8.62 14.31
C GLY A 156 3.39 -7.22 14.94
N SER A 157 4.14 -6.27 14.37
CA SER A 157 4.26 -4.91 14.95
C SER A 157 2.96 -4.11 14.92
N HIS A 158 2.01 -4.46 14.06
CA HIS A 158 0.68 -3.85 13.96
C HIS A 158 -0.15 -3.92 15.27
N LYS A 159 0.18 -4.85 16.17
CA LYS A 159 -0.43 -5.01 17.50
C LYS A 159 0.58 -4.90 18.65
N ALA A 160 1.75 -4.32 18.39
CA ALA A 160 2.75 -4.08 19.42
C ALA A 160 2.24 -3.04 20.43
N ASN A 161 2.41 -3.34 21.73
CA ASN A 161 1.99 -2.44 22.82
C ASN A 161 3.11 -1.51 23.32
N PHE A 162 4.29 -1.58 22.70
CA PHE A 162 5.46 -0.80 23.07
C PHE A 162 6.14 -0.29 21.81
N SER A 163 6.67 0.93 21.87
CA SER A 163 7.48 1.53 20.81
C SER A 163 8.66 0.64 20.38
N LEU A 164 8.95 0.63 19.08
CA LEU A 164 10.16 0.02 18.51
C LEU A 164 11.41 0.75 19.06
N PRO A 165 12.35 0.04 19.72
CA PRO A 165 13.61 0.62 20.18
C PRO A 165 14.37 1.31 19.05
N LEU A 166 14.98 2.47 19.33
CA LEU A 166 15.64 3.31 18.33
C LEU A 166 16.77 2.58 17.59
N ASP A 167 17.53 1.73 18.31
CA ASP A 167 18.63 0.91 17.77
C ASP A 167 18.16 -0.18 16.80
N ARG A 168 16.84 -0.40 16.68
CA ARG A 168 16.22 -1.38 15.78
C ARG A 168 15.41 -0.76 14.64
N ARG A 169 15.48 0.57 14.44
CA ARG A 169 14.71 1.27 13.42
C ARG A 169 15.26 1.17 11.99
N GLY A 170 16.42 0.54 11.80
CA GLY A 170 17.09 0.43 10.50
C GLY A 170 18.01 1.62 10.23
#